data_AF-A0A934XW05-F1
#
_entry.id   AF-A0A934XW05-F1
#
_cell.length_a   1.000
_cell.length_b   1.000
_cell.length_c   1.000
_cell.angle_alpha   90.00
_cell.angle_beta   90.00
_cell.angle_gamma   90.00
#
_symmetry.space_group_name_H-M   'P 1'
#
loop_
_entity.id
_entity.type
_entity.pdbx_description
1 polymer ?
#
loop_
_entity_poly.entity_id
_entity_poly.type
_entity_poly.pdbx_seq_one_letter_code
_entity_poly.pdbx_strand_id
1 'polypeptide(L)'
;MRGEPALEYPYQALVHRVLPALPWVLREHGLATTVLHPYVRQFYQRDVAMPLLGFEHFVDESVFSAEDRHGHYIADAAMNRQIQHELGAPGHQFVFAISVENHGPWDSPRPIGDVALPALPPAMTLDERGTLAMRQYLHHLARGDQALGELADWVMQRNEPTLLLFYGDHLPAMHYVIEHLPWDDGQLAFQQTTPWLLVDNRNPPTRERIDLAASELAALLLHQAGIDTATPFAGIDRLRRARASGELDAKCVDDWQRALATASIAGDDAR
;
A
#
# COMPACT_ATOMS: atom_id res chain seq x y z
N MET A 1 6.26 -14.45 1.92
CA MET A 1 4.98 -14.89 1.31
C MET A 1 5.17 -16.27 0.65
N ARG A 2 4.52 -17.33 1.11
CA ARG A 2 4.40 -18.60 0.35
C ARG A 2 2.90 -18.86 0.19
N GLY A 3 2.38 -18.87 -1.04
CA GLY A 3 1.01 -19.32 -1.31
C GLY A 3 0.09 -18.40 -2.13
N GLU A 4 0.53 -17.22 -2.56
CA GLU A 4 -0.23 -16.41 -3.53
C GLU A 4 0.24 -16.74 -4.96
N PRO A 5 -0.65 -16.79 -5.96
CA PRO A 5 -0.25 -16.94 -7.36
C PRO A 5 0.70 -15.80 -7.73
N ALA A 6 1.87 -16.13 -8.27
CA ALA A 6 2.83 -15.14 -8.77
C ALA A 6 2.29 -14.54 -10.08
N LEU A 7 1.41 -13.55 -9.96
CA LEU A 7 0.92 -12.73 -11.06
C LEU A 7 1.70 -11.43 -11.07
N GLU A 8 2.51 -11.22 -12.11
CA GLU A 8 3.36 -10.04 -12.24
C GLU A 8 2.55 -8.74 -12.38
N TYR A 9 1.35 -8.83 -13.00
CA TYR A 9 0.46 -7.69 -13.26
C TYR A 9 -0.99 -8.05 -12.91
N PRO A 10 -1.38 -8.10 -11.63
CA PRO A 10 -2.68 -8.64 -11.21
C PRO A 10 -3.87 -7.87 -11.78
N TYR A 11 -3.78 -6.53 -11.91
CA TYR A 11 -4.84 -5.75 -12.55
C TYR A 11 -5.06 -6.15 -14.00
N GLN A 12 -3.98 -6.33 -14.76
CA GLN A 12 -4.06 -6.70 -16.17
C GLN A 12 -4.46 -8.16 -16.38
N ALA A 13 -4.17 -9.04 -15.42
CA ALA A 13 -4.46 -10.47 -15.54
C ALA A 13 -5.86 -10.85 -15.03
N LEU A 14 -6.40 -10.12 -14.05
CA LEU A 14 -7.60 -10.53 -13.32
C LEU A 14 -8.78 -9.56 -13.48
N VAL A 15 -8.53 -8.26 -13.67
CA VAL A 15 -9.57 -7.24 -13.55
C VAL A 15 -10.12 -6.85 -14.92
N HIS A 16 -10.93 -7.74 -15.49
CA HIS A 16 -11.61 -7.54 -16.78
C HIS A 16 -13.13 -7.37 -16.66
N ARG A 17 -13.66 -7.50 -15.44
CA ARG A 17 -15.06 -7.33 -15.09
C ARG A 17 -15.14 -6.81 -13.66
N VAL A 18 -16.33 -6.43 -13.22
CA VAL A 18 -16.56 -6.06 -11.82
C VAL A 18 -16.14 -7.22 -10.93
N LEU A 19 -15.24 -6.96 -9.97
CA LEU A 19 -14.80 -7.92 -8.98
C LEU A 19 -15.21 -7.43 -7.59
N PRO A 20 -15.63 -8.34 -6.70
CA PRO A 20 -15.79 -8.01 -5.28
C PRO A 20 -14.47 -7.45 -4.73
N ALA A 21 -14.53 -6.25 -4.14
CA ALA A 21 -13.36 -5.54 -3.67
C ALA A 21 -13.72 -4.59 -2.53
N LEU A 22 -12.71 -4.13 -1.79
CA LEU A 22 -12.87 -3.26 -0.62
C LEU A 22 -13.68 -1.98 -0.92
N PRO A 23 -13.44 -1.25 -2.04
CA PRO A 23 -14.20 -0.04 -2.33
C PRO A 23 -15.71 -0.30 -2.50
N TRP A 24 -16.12 -1.43 -3.09
CA TRP A 24 -17.54 -1.78 -3.21
C TRP A 24 -18.21 -1.91 -1.83
N VAL A 25 -17.57 -2.62 -0.90
CA VAL A 25 -18.08 -2.76 0.49
C VAL A 25 -18.18 -1.40 1.16
N LEU A 26 -17.15 -0.56 1.04
CA LEU A 26 -17.16 0.76 1.67
C LEU A 26 -18.26 1.68 1.11
N ARG A 27 -18.58 1.57 -0.18
CA ARG A 27 -19.70 2.30 -0.81
C ARG A 27 -21.05 1.87 -0.29
N GLU A 28 -21.27 0.58 -0.07
CA GLU A 28 -22.50 0.08 0.57
C GLU A 28 -22.68 0.64 1.99
N HIS A 29 -21.57 0.99 2.63
CA HIS A 29 -21.53 1.67 3.93
C HIS A 29 -21.50 3.21 3.83
N GLY A 30 -21.71 3.77 2.63
CA GLY A 30 -21.87 5.21 2.40
C GLY A 30 -20.57 6.01 2.30
N LEU A 31 -19.42 5.36 2.08
CA LEU A 31 -18.16 6.04 1.82
C LEU A 31 -17.98 6.32 0.32
N ALA A 32 -17.62 7.55 -0.02
CA ALA A 32 -17.12 7.87 -1.35
C ALA A 32 -15.70 7.32 -1.54
N THR A 33 -15.41 6.71 -2.68
CA THR A 33 -14.14 5.97 -2.90
C THR A 33 -13.24 6.65 -3.93
N THR A 34 -12.09 7.14 -3.48
CA THR A 34 -11.08 7.80 -4.31
C THR A 34 -9.80 6.98 -4.32
N VAL A 35 -9.25 6.73 -5.51
CA VAL A 35 -7.84 6.35 -5.66
C VAL A 35 -7.03 7.60 -5.96
N LEU A 36 -5.92 7.76 -5.26
CA LEU A 36 -4.97 8.85 -5.43
C LEU A 36 -3.61 8.27 -5.81
N HIS A 37 -3.11 8.60 -6.99
CA HIS A 37 -1.78 8.19 -7.42
C HIS A 37 -1.13 9.32 -8.21
N PRO A 38 -0.05 9.95 -7.72
CA PRO A 38 0.63 11.07 -8.39
C PRO A 38 1.42 10.68 -9.64
N TYR A 39 0.83 9.88 -10.53
CA TYR A 39 1.40 9.39 -11.78
C TYR A 39 0.29 9.09 -12.79
N VAL A 40 0.67 8.90 -14.05
CA VAL A 40 -0.25 8.62 -15.15
C VAL A 40 -1.15 7.40 -14.87
N ARG A 41 -2.48 7.61 -14.91
CA ARG A 41 -3.50 6.61 -14.51
C ARG A 41 -3.50 5.33 -15.35
N GLN A 42 -3.04 5.38 -16.59
CA GLN A 42 -2.94 4.23 -17.50
C GLN A 42 -1.85 3.24 -17.07
N PHE A 43 -0.88 3.67 -16.25
CA PHE A 43 0.15 2.78 -15.76
C PHE A 43 -0.48 1.66 -14.93
N TYR A 44 -0.14 0.40 -15.23
CA TYR A 44 -0.79 -0.81 -14.73
C TYR A 44 -2.29 -0.97 -15.07
N GLN A 45 -2.82 -0.29 -16.10
CA GLN A 45 -4.25 -0.29 -16.46
C GLN A 45 -5.17 0.15 -15.31
N ARG A 46 -4.71 1.05 -14.43
CA ARG A 46 -5.53 1.45 -13.28
C ARG A 46 -6.75 2.26 -13.69
N ASP A 47 -6.71 2.96 -14.81
CA ASP A 47 -7.87 3.65 -15.40
C ASP A 47 -9.02 2.69 -15.76
N VAL A 48 -8.70 1.45 -16.13
CA VAL A 48 -9.69 0.39 -16.38
C VAL A 48 -10.01 -0.40 -15.11
N ALA A 49 -8.99 -0.76 -14.33
CA ALA A 49 -9.16 -1.66 -13.19
C ALA A 49 -9.86 -0.99 -11.99
N MET A 50 -9.54 0.26 -11.67
CA MET A 50 -10.04 0.93 -10.46
C MET A 50 -11.57 1.09 -10.45
N PRO A 51 -12.24 1.49 -11.56
CA PRO A 51 -13.70 1.50 -11.62
C PRO A 51 -14.33 0.11 -11.43
N LEU A 52 -13.72 -0.95 -11.99
CA LEU A 52 -14.21 -2.33 -11.84
C LEU A 52 -14.04 -2.86 -10.40
N LEU A 53 -13.11 -2.30 -9.64
CA LEU A 53 -12.91 -2.56 -8.21
C LEU A 53 -13.77 -1.64 -7.32
N GLY A 54 -14.56 -0.73 -7.90
CA GLY A 54 -15.54 0.09 -7.19
C GLY A 54 -15.08 1.47 -6.78
N PHE A 55 -13.93 1.95 -7.26
CA PHE A 55 -13.53 3.35 -7.08
C PHE A 55 -14.40 4.29 -7.92
N GLU A 56 -14.86 5.39 -7.32
CA GLU A 56 -15.65 6.43 -7.98
C GLU A 56 -14.78 7.51 -8.63
N HIS A 57 -13.65 7.81 -7.99
CA HIS A 57 -12.78 8.91 -8.40
C HIS A 57 -11.33 8.44 -8.53
N PHE A 58 -10.63 9.01 -9.51
CA PHE A 58 -9.19 8.83 -9.69
C PHE A 58 -8.53 10.21 -9.76
N VAL A 59 -7.71 10.51 -8.76
CA VAL A 59 -6.86 11.70 -8.72
C VAL A 59 -5.45 11.29 -9.16
N ASP A 60 -5.02 11.82 -10.31
CA ASP A 60 -3.72 11.50 -10.91
C ASP A 60 -2.71 12.66 -10.81
N GLU A 61 -1.58 12.56 -11.51
CA GLU A 61 -0.56 13.62 -11.50
C GLU A 61 -1.04 15.00 -11.99
N SER A 62 -2.18 15.10 -12.69
CA SER A 62 -2.65 16.35 -13.29
C SER A 62 -3.05 17.43 -12.28
N VAL A 63 -3.31 17.06 -11.03
CA VAL A 63 -3.62 18.02 -9.95
C VAL A 63 -2.37 18.61 -9.29
N PHE A 64 -1.19 18.07 -9.60
CA PHE A 64 0.08 18.49 -9.01
C PHE A 64 0.87 19.39 -9.97
N SER A 65 1.68 20.26 -9.41
CA SER A 65 2.54 21.20 -10.13
C SER A 65 4.01 20.75 -10.14
N ALA A 66 4.86 21.49 -10.85
CA ALA A 66 6.31 21.25 -10.83
C ALA A 66 6.93 21.50 -9.44
N GLU A 67 6.33 22.37 -8.63
CA GLU A 67 6.79 22.70 -7.27
C GLU A 67 6.51 21.57 -6.28
N ASP A 68 5.59 20.67 -6.61
CA ASP A 68 5.25 19.50 -5.81
C ASP A 68 6.23 18.34 -5.99
N ARG A 69 7.22 18.46 -6.88
CA ARG A 69 8.21 17.42 -7.15
C ARG A 69 9.40 17.50 -6.20
N HIS A 70 9.93 16.32 -5.86
CA HIS A 70 11.24 16.19 -5.23
C HIS A 70 12.00 15.04 -5.89
N GLY A 71 13.03 15.38 -6.66
CA GLY A 71 13.64 14.42 -7.58
C GLY A 71 12.75 14.16 -8.80
N HIS A 72 12.63 12.91 -9.24
CA HIS A 72 11.87 12.59 -10.45
C HIS A 72 10.35 12.66 -10.27
N TYR A 73 9.85 12.52 -9.04
CA TYR A 73 8.45 12.25 -8.76
C TYR A 73 7.81 13.31 -7.85
N ILE A 74 6.48 13.29 -7.79
CA ILE A 74 5.73 14.10 -6.82
C ILE A 74 6.10 13.66 -5.40
N ALA A 75 6.32 14.64 -4.53
CA ALA A 75 6.71 14.41 -3.16
C ALA A 75 5.56 13.84 -2.31
N ASP A 76 5.88 12.99 -1.34
CA ASP A 76 4.87 12.38 -0.45
C ASP A 76 4.17 13.46 0.39
N ALA A 77 4.87 14.54 0.76
CA ALA A 77 4.27 15.72 1.41
C ALA A 77 3.22 16.41 0.54
N ALA A 78 3.37 16.42 -0.79
CA ALA A 78 2.36 16.95 -1.70
C ALA A 78 1.16 16.01 -1.81
N MET A 79 1.41 14.69 -1.91
CA MET A 79 0.35 13.69 -1.87
C MET A 79 -0.47 13.78 -0.57
N ASN A 80 0.19 13.98 0.58
CA ASN A 80 -0.49 14.18 1.86
C ASN A 80 -1.45 15.38 1.85
N ARG A 81 -1.07 16.51 1.24
CA ARG A 81 -1.99 17.66 1.09
C ARG A 81 -3.24 17.26 0.30
N GLN A 82 -3.07 16.45 -0.75
CA GLN A 82 -4.22 15.94 -1.52
C GLN A 82 -5.05 14.94 -0.70
N ILE A 83 -4.45 14.03 0.06
CA ILE A 83 -5.17 13.13 0.98
C ILE A 83 -6.03 13.95 1.96
N GLN A 84 -5.45 15.01 2.56
CA GLN A 84 -6.16 15.89 3.48
C GLN A 84 -7.31 16.64 2.81
N HIS A 85 -7.13 17.04 1.55
CA HIS A 85 -8.17 17.67 0.74
C HIS A 85 -9.35 16.70 0.49
N GLU A 86 -9.07 15.49 0.01
CA GLU A 86 -10.10 14.47 -0.24
C GLU A 86 -10.85 14.10 1.06
N LEU A 87 -10.13 13.89 2.16
CA LEU A 87 -10.71 13.59 3.48
C LEU A 87 -11.39 14.80 4.16
N GLY A 88 -11.30 15.99 3.56
CA GLY A 88 -12.01 17.19 3.98
C GLY A 88 -13.32 17.43 3.21
N ALA A 89 -13.59 16.63 2.17
CA ALA A 89 -14.83 16.71 1.42
C ALA A 89 -16.04 16.26 2.29
N PRO A 90 -17.24 16.80 2.05
CA PRO A 90 -18.44 16.40 2.79
C PRO A 90 -18.75 14.90 2.68
N GLY A 91 -19.26 14.29 3.75
CA GLY A 91 -19.60 12.87 3.81
C GLY A 91 -18.42 11.99 4.22
N HIS A 92 -18.64 10.67 4.25
CA HIS A 92 -17.58 9.73 4.62
C HIS A 92 -16.71 9.41 3.41
N GLN A 93 -15.40 9.39 3.61
CA GLN A 93 -14.42 9.30 2.52
C GLN A 93 -13.52 8.07 2.72
N PHE A 94 -13.21 7.39 1.62
CA PHE A 94 -12.16 6.38 1.55
C PHE A 94 -11.15 6.78 0.47
N VAL A 95 -9.90 6.99 0.87
CA VAL A 95 -8.80 7.34 -0.04
C VAL A 95 -7.79 6.20 -0.05
N PHE A 96 -7.60 5.58 -1.21
CA PHE A 96 -6.51 4.64 -1.46
C PHE A 96 -5.37 5.38 -2.16
N ALA A 97 -4.35 5.77 -1.39
CA ALA A 97 -3.22 6.54 -1.88
C ALA A 97 -2.02 5.63 -2.22
N ILE A 98 -1.44 5.82 -3.41
CA ILE A 98 -0.28 5.08 -3.90
C ILE A 98 0.85 6.09 -4.12
N SER A 99 1.83 6.14 -3.20
CA SER A 99 2.99 7.02 -3.30
C SER A 99 3.92 6.62 -4.45
N VAL A 100 4.80 7.55 -4.84
CA VAL A 100 5.80 7.32 -5.90
C VAL A 100 7.13 8.03 -5.64
N GLU A 101 7.27 8.86 -4.58
CA GLU A 101 8.47 9.68 -4.37
C GLU A 101 9.76 8.84 -4.35
N ASN A 102 9.74 7.72 -3.61
CA ASN A 102 10.88 6.82 -3.48
C ASN A 102 10.97 5.76 -4.61
N HIS A 103 10.23 5.91 -5.71
CA HIS A 103 10.39 5.00 -6.85
C HIS A 103 11.75 5.22 -7.53
N GLY A 104 12.34 4.16 -8.11
CA GLY A 104 13.58 4.20 -8.88
C GLY A 104 13.46 4.98 -10.21
N PRO A 105 14.55 5.22 -10.95
CA PRO A 105 15.91 4.71 -10.75
C PRO A 105 16.70 5.48 -9.67
N TRP A 106 17.38 4.78 -8.77
CA TRP A 106 18.16 5.41 -7.69
C TRP A 106 19.64 5.64 -8.06
N ASP A 107 20.14 4.97 -9.09
CA ASP A 107 21.52 5.06 -9.59
C ASP A 107 21.75 6.17 -10.62
N SER A 108 20.78 7.07 -10.78
CA SER A 108 20.88 8.21 -11.70
C SER A 108 20.73 9.54 -10.96
N PRO A 109 21.38 10.63 -11.40
CA PRO A 109 21.22 11.94 -10.77
C PRO A 109 19.75 12.40 -10.76
N ARG A 110 19.28 12.84 -9.59
CA ARG A 110 17.93 13.40 -9.41
C ARG A 110 17.96 14.91 -9.20
N PRO A 111 16.95 15.66 -9.68
CA PRO A 111 16.83 17.08 -9.41
C PRO A 111 16.32 17.32 -7.98
N ILE A 112 17.18 17.08 -6.99
CA ILE A 112 16.88 17.28 -5.56
C ILE A 112 17.54 18.55 -4.97
N GLY A 113 18.20 19.36 -5.81
CA GLY A 113 18.95 20.55 -5.40
C GLY A 113 20.25 20.23 -4.66
N ASP A 114 20.78 21.21 -3.93
CA ASP A 114 22.01 21.11 -3.12
C ASP A 114 21.74 20.37 -1.79
N VAL A 115 21.21 19.14 -1.88
CA VAL A 115 20.92 18.30 -0.73
C VAL A 115 22.07 17.35 -0.47
N ALA A 116 22.59 17.37 0.76
CA ALA A 116 23.56 16.39 1.22
C ALA A 116 22.88 15.03 1.42
N LEU A 117 23.19 14.08 0.55
CA LEU A 117 22.70 12.71 0.70
C LEU A 117 23.26 12.05 1.97
N PRO A 118 22.48 11.22 2.69
CA PRO A 118 22.92 10.56 3.91
C PRO A 118 24.15 9.68 3.65
N ALA A 119 24.99 9.50 4.67
CA ALA A 119 26.07 8.52 4.61
C ALA A 119 25.51 7.09 4.70
N LEU A 120 26.22 6.13 4.12
CA LEU A 120 25.86 4.72 4.29
C LEU A 120 26.25 4.22 5.68
N PRO A 121 25.55 3.20 6.22
CA PRO A 121 25.99 2.50 7.41
C PRO A 121 27.44 1.98 7.24
N PRO A 122 28.32 2.07 8.25
CA PRO A 122 29.73 1.69 8.12
C PRO A 122 29.97 0.24 7.66
N ALA A 123 29.04 -0.67 7.95
CA ALA A 123 29.12 -2.07 7.55
C ALA A 123 28.77 -2.33 6.07
N MET A 124 28.28 -1.31 5.36
CA MET A 124 27.82 -1.43 3.98
C MET A 124 28.91 -0.99 3.01
N THR A 125 29.46 -1.94 2.26
CA THR A 125 30.44 -1.67 1.19
C THR A 125 29.78 -1.92 -0.16
N LEU A 126 29.66 -0.87 -0.98
CA LEU A 126 29.05 -0.91 -2.31
C LEU A 126 29.99 -0.23 -3.32
N ASP A 127 29.85 -0.54 -4.60
CA ASP A 127 30.49 0.21 -5.67
C ASP A 127 29.91 1.64 -5.78
N GLU A 128 30.45 2.47 -6.68
CA GLU A 128 29.98 3.85 -6.83
C GLU A 128 28.49 3.92 -7.20
N ARG A 129 28.04 3.02 -8.08
CA ARG A 129 26.65 2.92 -8.52
C ARG A 129 25.72 2.56 -7.35
N GLY A 130 26.03 1.48 -6.64
CA GLY A 130 25.27 1.02 -5.48
C GLY A 130 25.30 2.04 -4.35
N THR A 131 26.41 2.73 -4.17
CA THR A 131 26.54 3.81 -3.18
C THR A 131 25.61 4.97 -3.51
N LEU A 132 25.61 5.47 -4.75
CA LEU A 132 24.68 6.52 -5.17
C LEU A 132 23.24 6.06 -5.00
N ALA A 133 22.92 4.85 -5.46
CA ALA A 133 21.59 4.27 -5.39
C ALA A 133 21.06 4.14 -3.97
N MET A 134 21.84 3.56 -3.07
CA MET A 134 21.42 3.38 -1.69
C MET A 134 21.31 4.70 -0.94
N ARG A 135 22.20 5.67 -1.18
CA ARG A 135 22.10 7.00 -0.57
C ARG A 135 20.87 7.78 -1.04
N GLN A 136 20.51 7.68 -2.32
CA GLN A 136 19.27 8.28 -2.83
C GLN A 136 18.02 7.57 -2.31
N TYR A 137 18.03 6.24 -2.24
CA TYR A 137 16.95 5.47 -1.63
C TYR A 137 16.74 5.87 -0.16
N LEU A 138 17.81 5.94 0.65
CA LEU A 138 17.73 6.33 2.06
C LEU A 138 17.23 7.77 2.24
N HIS A 139 17.62 8.68 1.35
CA HIS A 139 17.12 10.07 1.36
C HIS A 139 15.61 10.14 1.18
N HIS A 140 15.08 9.47 0.15
CA HIS A 140 13.64 9.45 -0.10
C HIS A 140 12.88 8.59 0.90
N LEU A 141 13.50 7.53 1.47
CA LEU A 141 12.93 6.76 2.56
C LEU A 141 12.72 7.62 3.82
N ALA A 142 13.73 8.41 4.21
CA ALA A 142 13.62 9.31 5.35
C ALA A 142 12.54 10.39 5.15
N ARG A 143 12.36 10.86 3.92
CA ARG A 143 11.28 11.80 3.58
C ARG A 143 9.90 11.17 3.61
N GLY A 144 9.77 9.94 3.08
CA GLY A 144 8.53 9.17 3.18
C GLY A 144 8.16 8.86 4.63
N ASP A 145 9.13 8.53 5.47
CA ASP A 145 8.96 8.34 6.92
C ASP A 145 8.46 9.62 7.60
N GLN A 146 9.09 10.77 7.32
CA GLN A 146 8.63 12.07 7.82
C GLN A 146 7.20 12.37 7.38
N ALA A 147 6.89 12.21 6.09
CA ALA A 147 5.56 12.47 5.55
C ALA A 147 4.50 11.54 6.16
N LEU A 148 4.82 10.26 6.38
CA LEU A 148 3.92 9.31 7.06
C LEU A 148 3.66 9.73 8.51
N GLY A 149 4.69 10.16 9.23
CA GLY A 149 4.56 10.70 10.58
C GLY A 149 3.65 11.92 10.64
N GLU A 150 3.86 12.90 9.75
CA GLU A 150 3.02 14.10 9.64
C GLU A 150 1.55 13.76 9.32
N LEU A 151 1.31 12.79 8.43
CA LEU A 151 -0.05 12.33 8.13
C LEU A 151 -0.70 11.62 9.31
N ALA A 152 0.03 10.76 10.02
CA ALA A 152 -0.45 10.07 11.21
C ALA A 152 -0.81 11.06 12.33
N ASP A 153 0.05 12.06 12.58
CA ASP A 153 -0.20 13.12 13.55
C ASP A 153 -1.45 13.93 13.19
N TRP A 154 -1.61 14.27 11.91
CA TRP A 154 -2.81 14.95 11.44
C TRP A 154 -4.07 14.09 11.62
N VAL A 155 -4.01 12.79 11.29
CA VAL A 155 -5.13 11.84 11.51
C VAL A 155 -5.55 11.79 12.98
N MET A 156 -4.58 11.72 13.90
CA MET A 156 -4.83 11.72 15.34
C MET A 156 -5.49 13.00 15.85
N GLN A 157 -5.32 14.13 15.16
CA GLN A 157 -5.89 15.43 15.53
C GLN A 157 -7.27 15.69 14.90
N ARG A 158 -7.76 14.82 14.01
CA ARG A 158 -9.08 14.97 13.38
C ARG A 158 -10.20 14.77 14.40
N ASN A 159 -11.26 15.56 14.27
CA ASN A 159 -12.49 15.44 15.07
C ASN A 159 -13.45 14.34 14.57
N GLU A 160 -13.11 13.68 13.47
CA GLU A 160 -13.91 12.61 12.85
C GLU A 160 -13.20 11.26 12.97
N PRO A 161 -13.91 10.16 13.27
CA PRO A 161 -13.35 8.81 13.22
C PRO A 161 -12.58 8.54 11.94
N THR A 162 -11.29 8.29 12.04
CA THR A 162 -10.39 8.13 10.90
C THR A 162 -9.40 7.01 11.16
N LEU A 163 -9.29 6.11 10.18
CA LEU A 163 -8.29 5.04 10.14
C LEU A 163 -7.24 5.37 9.08
N LEU A 164 -5.96 5.25 9.42
CA LEU A 164 -4.84 5.26 8.48
C LEU A 164 -4.18 3.90 8.50
N LEU A 165 -4.29 3.17 7.40
CA LEU A 165 -3.58 1.92 7.15
C LEU A 165 -2.47 2.21 6.14
N PHE A 166 -1.22 2.04 6.56
CA PHE A 166 -0.05 2.15 5.69
C PHE A 166 0.61 0.78 5.55
N TYR A 167 1.12 0.46 4.37
CA TYR A 167 1.98 -0.71 4.15
C TYR A 167 2.98 -0.43 3.03
N GLY A 168 4.20 -0.97 3.16
CA GLY A 168 5.16 -0.98 2.06
C GLY A 168 4.78 -2.05 1.03
N ASP A 169 4.84 -1.71 -0.24
CA ASP A 169 4.47 -2.60 -1.35
C ASP A 169 5.53 -3.68 -1.61
N HIS A 170 6.81 -3.31 -1.67
CA HIS A 170 7.93 -4.23 -1.83
C HIS A 170 9.28 -3.60 -1.42
N LEU A 171 10.33 -4.43 -1.30
CA LEU A 171 11.70 -3.92 -1.23
C LEU A 171 12.07 -3.19 -2.53
N PRO A 172 12.93 -2.16 -2.50
CA PRO A 172 13.30 -1.43 -3.72
C PRO A 172 13.87 -2.38 -4.78
N ALA A 173 13.49 -2.19 -6.04
CA ALA A 173 13.89 -3.00 -7.20
C ALA A 173 15.37 -2.80 -7.60
N MET A 174 16.24 -2.65 -6.60
CA MET A 174 17.67 -2.43 -6.68
C MET A 174 18.40 -3.75 -6.41
N HIS A 175 18.09 -4.79 -7.20
CA HIS A 175 18.60 -6.16 -7.01
C HIS A 175 20.14 -6.21 -6.90
N TYR A 176 20.84 -5.39 -7.69
CA TYR A 176 22.30 -5.28 -7.66
C TYR A 176 22.87 -4.80 -6.31
N VAL A 177 22.07 -4.20 -5.44
CA VAL A 177 22.45 -3.87 -4.05
C VAL A 177 21.78 -4.82 -3.07
N ILE A 178 20.45 -4.89 -3.10
CA ILE A 178 19.59 -5.50 -2.07
C ILE A 178 19.86 -7.01 -1.91
N GLU A 179 20.18 -7.72 -2.99
CA GLU A 179 20.49 -9.16 -2.94
C GLU A 179 21.85 -9.47 -2.30
N HIS A 180 22.73 -8.45 -2.19
CA HIS A 180 24.09 -8.59 -1.66
C HIS A 180 24.25 -7.97 -0.28
N LEU A 181 23.18 -7.43 0.32
CA LEU A 181 23.22 -6.83 1.65
C LEU A 181 23.32 -7.92 2.74
N PRO A 182 24.08 -7.66 3.82
CA PRO A 182 24.11 -8.53 4.99
C PRO A 182 22.86 -8.29 5.85
N TRP A 183 21.76 -8.99 5.55
CA TRP A 183 20.53 -8.91 6.34
C TRP A 183 20.74 -9.44 7.76
N ASP A 184 20.20 -8.72 8.76
CA ASP A 184 20.38 -9.03 10.18
C ASP A 184 19.88 -10.43 10.58
N ASP A 185 18.87 -10.94 9.88
CA ASP A 185 18.28 -12.25 10.11
C ASP A 185 18.95 -13.38 9.29
N GLY A 186 19.97 -13.04 8.49
CA GLY A 186 20.69 -13.96 7.61
C GLY A 186 19.86 -14.50 6.43
N GLN A 187 18.65 -13.98 6.20
CA GLN A 187 17.79 -14.43 5.10
C GLN A 187 18.09 -13.70 3.79
N LEU A 188 17.62 -14.27 2.68
CA LEU A 188 17.75 -13.66 1.37
C LEU A 188 16.74 -12.51 1.20
N ALA A 189 17.04 -11.56 0.30
CA ALA A 189 16.21 -10.39 0.05
C ALA A 189 14.73 -10.71 -0.22
N PHE A 190 14.44 -11.76 -1.00
CA PHE A 190 13.05 -12.14 -1.31
C PHE A 190 12.26 -12.69 -0.11
N GLN A 191 12.94 -12.98 1.00
CA GLN A 191 12.33 -13.46 2.25
C GLN A 191 12.04 -12.32 3.22
N GLN A 192 12.59 -11.13 2.98
CA GLN A 192 12.36 -9.95 3.78
C GLN A 192 10.92 -9.45 3.61
N THR A 193 10.42 -8.79 4.65
CA THR A 193 9.06 -8.23 4.69
C THR A 193 9.11 -6.70 4.69
N THR A 194 8.01 -6.09 4.27
CA THR A 194 7.80 -4.65 4.38
C THR A 194 6.96 -4.34 5.62
N PRO A 195 7.11 -3.14 6.22
CA PRO A 195 6.31 -2.75 7.38
C PRO A 195 4.87 -2.40 6.97
N TRP A 196 3.96 -2.56 7.92
CA TRP A 196 2.63 -1.95 7.87
C TRP A 196 2.29 -1.37 9.25
N LEU A 197 1.40 -0.38 9.29
CA LEU A 197 0.86 0.18 10.52
C LEU A 197 -0.60 0.57 10.35
N LEU A 198 -1.33 0.57 11.47
CA LEU A 198 -2.71 1.02 11.55
C LEU A 198 -2.83 2.07 12.66
N VAL A 199 -3.24 3.27 12.29
CA VAL A 199 -3.57 4.36 13.21
C VAL A 199 -5.09 4.49 13.25
N ASP A 200 -5.64 4.55 14.45
CA ASP A 200 -7.06 4.77 14.69
C ASP A 200 -7.22 5.93 15.66
N ASN A 201 -7.69 7.08 15.19
CA ASN A 201 -7.75 8.28 16.03
C ASN A 201 -8.78 8.23 17.16
N ARG A 202 -9.64 7.19 17.20
CA ARG A 202 -10.56 6.96 18.31
C ARG A 202 -9.87 6.33 19.51
N ASN A 203 -8.73 5.67 19.29
CA ASN A 203 -8.04 4.87 20.27
C ASN A 203 -6.58 5.33 20.41
N PRO A 204 -5.99 5.28 21.61
CA PRO A 204 -4.56 5.53 21.75
C PRO A 204 -3.76 4.48 20.95
N PRO A 205 -2.64 4.85 20.29
CA PRO A 205 -1.81 3.89 19.58
C PRO A 205 -1.31 2.78 20.50
N THR A 206 -1.52 1.53 20.11
CA THR A 206 -0.91 0.38 20.78
C THR A 206 0.30 -0.11 19.98
N ARG A 207 1.33 -0.58 20.69
CA ARG A 207 2.48 -1.22 20.05
C ARG A 207 2.28 -2.72 20.07
N GLU A 208 1.75 -3.24 18.98
CA GLU A 208 1.67 -4.68 18.71
C GLU A 208 2.37 -4.98 17.39
N ARG A 209 3.14 -6.07 17.33
CA ARG A 209 3.79 -6.53 16.11
C ARG A 209 3.16 -7.85 15.70
N ILE A 210 2.47 -7.84 14.57
CA ILE A 210 1.84 -9.02 13.97
C ILE A 210 2.26 -9.11 12.51
N ASP A 211 2.69 -10.30 12.09
CA ASP A 211 2.99 -10.56 10.68
C ASP A 211 1.70 -10.86 9.91
N LEU A 212 1.39 -10.04 8.91
CA LEU A 212 0.23 -10.18 8.02
C LEU A 212 0.67 -10.15 6.56
N ALA A 213 -0.04 -10.88 5.71
CA ALA A 213 0.02 -10.67 4.26
C ALA A 213 -0.76 -9.41 3.87
N ALA A 214 -0.37 -8.76 2.76
CA ALA A 214 -1.07 -7.58 2.24
C ALA A 214 -2.57 -7.87 1.97
N SER A 215 -2.88 -9.09 1.52
CA SER A 215 -4.25 -9.56 1.30
C SER A 215 -5.10 -9.60 2.58
N GLU A 216 -4.49 -9.71 3.76
CA GLU A 216 -5.18 -9.73 5.06
C GLU A 216 -5.52 -8.32 5.58
N LEU A 217 -4.88 -7.28 5.05
CA LEU A 217 -5.02 -5.91 5.56
C LEU A 217 -6.41 -5.30 5.30
N ALA A 218 -7.06 -5.65 4.20
CA ALA A 218 -8.41 -5.17 3.90
C ALA A 218 -9.44 -5.67 4.94
N ALA A 219 -9.33 -6.94 5.35
CA ALA A 219 -10.18 -7.50 6.39
C ALA A 219 -9.90 -6.88 7.76
N LEU A 220 -8.62 -6.64 8.09
CA LEU A 220 -8.23 -5.91 9.30
C LEU A 220 -8.85 -4.51 9.33
N LEU A 221 -8.78 -3.77 8.22
CA LEU A 221 -9.32 -2.42 8.11
C LEU A 221 -10.84 -2.39 8.33
N LEU A 222 -11.59 -3.28 7.67
CA LEU A 222 -13.04 -3.40 7.84
C LEU A 222 -13.41 -3.74 9.29
N HIS A 223 -12.70 -4.70 9.88
CA HIS A 223 -12.90 -5.07 11.29
C HIS A 223 -12.67 -3.88 12.22
N GLN A 224 -11.57 -3.13 12.03
CA GLN A 224 -11.29 -1.94 12.84
C GLN A 224 -12.34 -0.84 12.62
N ALA A 225 -12.87 -0.70 11.40
CA ALA A 225 -13.95 0.23 11.09
C ALA A 225 -15.29 -0.17 11.73
N GLY A 226 -15.42 -1.38 12.27
CA GLY A 226 -16.69 -1.92 12.76
C GLY A 226 -17.65 -2.30 11.62
N ILE A 227 -17.12 -2.51 10.41
CA ILE A 227 -17.87 -2.95 9.24
C ILE A 227 -17.81 -4.47 9.17
N ASP A 228 -18.98 -5.12 9.02
CA ASP A 228 -19.04 -6.57 8.90
C ASP A 228 -18.27 -7.02 7.65
N THR A 229 -17.47 -8.06 7.81
CA THR A 229 -16.66 -8.65 6.73
C THR A 229 -17.42 -9.74 5.97
N ALA A 230 -18.71 -9.92 6.26
CA ALA A 230 -19.58 -10.87 5.59
C ALA A 230 -19.61 -10.64 4.07
N THR A 231 -18.75 -11.40 3.36
CA THR A 231 -18.54 -11.47 1.90
C THR A 231 -18.24 -10.12 1.20
N PRO A 232 -17.12 -9.98 0.44
CA PRO A 232 -16.17 -11.01 0.00
C PRO A 232 -15.03 -11.30 0.99
N PHE A 233 -14.91 -10.57 2.09
CA PHE A 233 -13.74 -10.65 2.99
C PHE A 233 -13.81 -11.72 4.07
N ALA A 234 -14.93 -12.43 4.20
CA ALA A 234 -15.14 -13.43 5.27
C ALA A 234 -14.07 -14.54 5.28
N GLY A 235 -13.61 -14.98 4.10
CA GLY A 235 -12.53 -15.97 3.99
C GLY A 235 -11.18 -15.42 4.46
N ILE A 236 -10.88 -14.17 4.08
CA ILE A 236 -9.65 -13.47 4.48
C ILE A 236 -9.66 -13.18 5.99
N ASP A 237 -10.79 -12.75 6.55
CA ASP A 237 -10.92 -12.49 7.99
C ASP A 237 -10.78 -13.79 8.81
N ARG A 238 -11.24 -14.92 8.28
CA ARG A 238 -11.01 -16.24 8.89
C ARG A 238 -9.52 -16.61 8.90
N LEU A 239 -8.81 -16.44 7.79
CA LEU A 239 -7.36 -16.67 7.73
C LEU A 239 -6.62 -15.80 8.75
N ARG A 240 -6.92 -14.50 8.77
CA ARG A 240 -6.31 -13.54 9.68
C ARG A 240 -6.50 -13.95 11.14
N ARG A 241 -7.73 -14.33 11.54
CA ARG A 241 -8.02 -14.79 12.90
C ARG A 241 -7.29 -16.08 13.25
N ALA A 242 -7.28 -17.06 12.34
CA ALA A 242 -6.56 -18.32 12.53
C ALA A 242 -5.04 -18.09 12.70
N ARG A 243 -4.46 -17.16 11.94
CA ARG A 243 -3.06 -16.75 12.11
C ARG A 243 -2.81 -16.14 13.49
N ALA A 244 -3.66 -15.22 13.91
CA ALA A 244 -3.55 -14.56 15.21
C ALA A 244 -3.71 -15.54 16.40
N SER A 245 -4.55 -16.57 16.27
CA SER A 245 -4.72 -17.61 17.30
C SER A 245 -3.67 -18.73 17.25
N GLY A 246 -2.77 -18.73 16.25
CA GLY A 246 -1.81 -19.82 16.03
C GLY A 246 -2.44 -21.11 15.45
N GLU A 247 -3.67 -21.03 14.96
CA GLU A 247 -4.46 -22.13 14.39
C GLU A 247 -4.40 -22.16 12.85
N LEU A 248 -3.52 -21.37 12.23
CA LEU A 248 -3.36 -21.36 10.78
C LEU A 248 -2.72 -22.68 10.31
N ASP A 249 -3.55 -23.57 9.77
CA ASP A 249 -3.13 -24.85 9.19
C ASP A 249 -3.26 -24.85 7.65
N ALA A 250 -2.69 -25.89 7.03
CA ALA A 250 -2.77 -26.08 5.58
C ALA A 250 -4.22 -26.13 5.07
N LYS A 251 -5.14 -26.69 5.87
CA LYS A 251 -6.55 -26.76 5.53
C LYS A 251 -7.19 -25.37 5.47
N CYS A 252 -6.84 -24.46 6.38
CA CYS A 252 -7.33 -23.08 6.38
C CYS A 252 -6.90 -22.34 5.11
N VAL A 253 -5.64 -22.51 4.71
CA VAL A 253 -5.09 -21.96 3.46
C VAL A 253 -5.77 -22.58 2.23
N ASP A 254 -5.92 -23.91 2.20
CA ASP A 254 -6.59 -24.63 1.10
C ASP A 254 -8.08 -24.24 0.97
N ASP A 255 -8.78 -24.06 2.09
CA ASP A 255 -10.17 -23.62 2.12
C ASP A 255 -10.32 -22.19 1.54
N TRP A 256 -9.37 -21.29 1.86
CA TRP A 256 -9.34 -19.94 1.28
C TRP A 256 -8.99 -19.96 -0.21
N GLN A 257 -7.96 -20.71 -0.63
CA GLN A 257 -7.60 -20.85 -2.04
C GLN A 257 -8.75 -21.43 -2.86
N ARG A 258 -9.48 -22.41 -2.31
CA ARG A 258 -10.70 -22.95 -2.94
C ARG A 258 -11.81 -21.91 -3.04
N ALA A 259 -12.02 -21.10 -1.99
CA ALA A 259 -13.01 -20.03 -2.02
C ALA A 259 -12.71 -18.96 -3.09
N LEU A 260 -11.43 -18.62 -3.31
CA LEU A 260 -11.03 -17.75 -4.41
C LEU A 260 -11.29 -18.37 -5.78
N ALA A 261 -11.04 -19.68 -5.92
CA ALA A 261 -11.26 -20.41 -7.17
C ALA A 261 -12.76 -20.57 -7.51
N THR A 262 -13.65 -20.65 -6.52
CA THR A 262 -15.10 -20.78 -6.73
C THR A 262 -15.84 -19.44 -6.81
N ALA A 263 -15.28 -18.36 -6.29
CA ALA A 263 -15.82 -17.00 -6.47
C ALA A 263 -15.59 -16.45 -7.89
N SER A 264 -14.66 -17.06 -8.65
CA SER A 264 -14.62 -16.94 -10.11
C SER A 264 -15.45 -18.07 -10.70
N ILE A 265 -16.44 -17.74 -11.53
CA ILE A 265 -17.43 -18.66 -12.17
C ILE A 265 -18.76 -18.74 -11.39
N ALA A 266 -19.42 -17.59 -11.27
CA ALA A 266 -20.86 -17.49 -11.50
C ALA A 266 -21.08 -16.21 -12.32
N GLY A 267 -20.65 -16.25 -13.58
CA GLY A 267 -21.33 -15.47 -14.59
C GLY A 267 -22.63 -16.21 -14.85
N ASP A 268 -23.74 -15.68 -14.39
CA ASP A 268 -25.03 -15.85 -15.05
C ASP A 268 -26.01 -14.78 -14.54
N ASP A 269 -26.53 -14.04 -15.51
CA ASP A 269 -27.86 -13.44 -15.59
C ASP A 269 -28.33 -12.49 -14.47
N ALA A 270 -28.17 -11.19 -14.75
CA ALA A 270 -29.22 -10.21 -14.46
C ALA A 270 -29.25 -9.12 -15.56
N ARG A 271 -30.24 -9.31 -16.44
CA ARG A 271 -30.90 -8.42 -17.41
C ARG A 271 -30.50 -6.94 -17.45
#